data_AF-I3EF83-F1
#
_entry.id   AF-I3EF83-F1
#
_cell.length_a   1.000
_cell.length_b   1.000
_cell.length_c   1.000
_cell.angle_alpha   90.00
_cell.angle_beta   90.00
_cell.angle_gamma   90.00
#
_symmetry.space_group_name_H-M   'P 1'
#
loop_
_entity.id
_entity.type
_entity.pdbx_description
1 polymer ?
#
loop_
_entity_poly.entity_id
_entity_poly.type
_entity_poly.pdbx_seq_one_letter_code
_entity_poly.pdbx_strand_id
1 'polypeptide(L)'
;MSRINTLHRIKTIKESACILPFYSAEELPMYSKIPKYNAYTEKCSGEYIKYFTNCCETAVLGLMCCMMYDPYKKEYTTDHLSDPLPELIEFFHMYKVPVESSSMEMLINWNKVVSNKHKSGVMYLSENNEVATGLINALYLITALTMPNADRSTLTEFRNKLDMGHGMTAEFMNQITAYTESVLKTISNNPNLYIRIHDMHRLCRSDGQPDVMCSLYITYEYNSIRTTVCILLYTGHS
;
A
#
# COMPACT_ATOMS: atom_id res chain seq x y z
N MET A 1 -13.03 -1.86 40.25
CA MET A 1 -11.59 -1.90 39.84
C MET A 1 -11.25 -3.01 38.83
N SER A 2 -12.12 -3.37 37.84
CA SER A 2 -11.82 -4.52 36.94
C SER A 2 -11.72 -4.22 35.44
N ARG A 3 -12.25 -3.10 34.92
CA ARG A 3 -12.11 -2.74 33.48
C ARG A 3 -10.82 -1.97 33.16
N ILE A 4 -10.47 -0.99 33.97
CA ILE A 4 -9.30 -0.12 33.76
C ILE A 4 -7.99 -0.91 33.82
N ASN A 5 -7.85 -1.85 34.75
CA ASN A 5 -6.67 -2.72 34.86
C ASN A 5 -6.53 -3.71 33.69
N THR A 6 -7.64 -4.14 33.11
CA THR A 6 -7.63 -5.06 31.96
C THR A 6 -7.24 -4.34 30.68
N LEU A 7 -7.81 -3.15 30.42
CA LEU A 7 -7.41 -2.29 29.30
C LEU A 7 -5.94 -1.87 29.42
N HIS A 8 -5.49 -1.53 30.62
CA HIS A 8 -4.09 -1.19 30.84
C HIS A 8 -3.17 -2.38 30.58
N ARG A 9 -3.50 -3.59 31.03
CA ARG A 9 -2.73 -4.80 30.72
C ARG A 9 -2.75 -5.15 29.24
N ILE A 10 -3.88 -5.00 28.55
CA ILE A 10 -3.96 -5.18 27.09
C ILE A 10 -3.04 -4.18 26.40
N LYS A 11 -3.08 -2.91 26.80
CA LYS A 11 -2.21 -1.86 26.27
C LYS A 11 -0.73 -2.15 26.55
N THR A 12 -0.37 -2.58 27.75
CA THR A 12 1.01 -2.93 28.10
C THR A 12 1.49 -4.19 27.37
N ILE A 13 0.63 -5.18 27.14
CA ILE A 13 0.94 -6.35 26.29
C ILE A 13 1.12 -5.91 24.83
N LYS A 14 0.22 -5.06 24.30
CA LYS A 14 0.29 -4.47 22.95
C LYS A 14 1.59 -3.67 22.75
N GLU A 15 1.97 -2.81 23.70
CA GLU A 15 3.18 -2.00 23.69
C GLU A 15 4.46 -2.84 23.86
N SER A 16 4.40 -3.89 24.68
CA SER A 16 5.52 -4.82 24.86
C SER A 16 5.81 -5.64 23.60
N ALA A 17 4.77 -5.91 22.80
CA ALA A 17 4.81 -6.80 21.65
C ALA A 17 4.75 -6.09 20.29
N CYS A 18 5.07 -4.79 20.16
CA CYS A 18 5.22 -4.09 18.86
C CYS A 18 6.26 -4.79 17.97
N ILE A 19 5.83 -5.88 17.35
CA ILE A 19 6.58 -6.82 16.52
C ILE A 19 5.96 -6.82 15.12
N LEU A 20 4.82 -6.14 14.98
CA LEU A 20 3.96 -6.11 13.81
C LEU A 20 3.84 -4.68 13.29
N PRO A 21 3.69 -4.50 11.97
CA PRO A 21 3.47 -3.18 11.36
C PRO A 21 2.17 -2.52 11.82
N PHE A 22 1.19 -3.29 12.29
CA PHE A 22 -0.08 -2.82 12.86
C PHE A 22 -0.39 -3.60 14.13
N TYR A 23 -1.11 -3.02 15.10
CA TYR A 23 -1.47 -3.76 16.33
C TYR A 23 -2.64 -4.73 16.11
N SER A 24 -3.48 -4.53 15.07
CA SER A 24 -4.46 -5.52 14.62
C SER A 24 -4.88 -5.30 13.15
N ALA A 25 -5.61 -6.27 12.56
CA ALA A 25 -6.17 -6.12 11.22
C ALA A 25 -7.22 -4.99 11.11
N GLU A 26 -7.82 -4.57 12.22
CA GLU A 26 -8.76 -3.44 12.30
C GLU A 26 -8.05 -2.08 12.21
N GLU A 27 -6.73 -2.06 12.27
CA GLU A 27 -5.90 -0.84 12.26
C GLU A 27 -5.16 -0.63 10.94
N LEU A 28 -5.50 -1.43 9.92
CA LEU A 28 -5.13 -1.08 8.56
C LEU A 28 -5.65 0.33 8.27
N PRO A 29 -4.87 1.17 7.56
CA PRO A 29 -5.38 2.42 7.06
C PRO A 29 -6.76 2.19 6.41
N MET A 30 -7.77 2.91 6.88
CA MET A 30 -9.11 2.84 6.35
C MET A 30 -9.27 3.94 5.32
N TYR A 31 -9.89 3.59 4.19
CA TYR A 31 -10.12 4.57 3.15
C TYR A 31 -11.10 5.64 3.66
N SER A 32 -10.94 6.86 3.17
CA SER A 32 -11.79 7.99 3.50
C SER A 32 -12.03 8.84 2.25
N LYS A 33 -13.03 9.72 2.31
CA LYS A 33 -13.10 10.82 1.36
C LYS A 33 -12.09 11.88 1.77
N ILE A 34 -11.19 12.24 0.87
CA ILE A 34 -10.15 13.26 1.11
C ILE A 34 -10.15 14.31 -0.01
N PRO A 35 -9.71 15.55 0.27
CA PRO A 35 -9.60 16.57 -0.75
C PRO A 35 -8.55 16.19 -1.80
N LYS A 36 -8.77 16.59 -3.05
CA LYS A 36 -7.71 16.58 -4.07
C LYS A 36 -6.59 17.54 -3.71
N TYR A 37 -5.37 17.10 -3.95
CA TYR A 37 -4.16 17.89 -3.89
C TYR A 37 -3.74 18.38 -5.29
N ASN A 38 -3.43 19.66 -5.39
CA ASN A 38 -2.87 20.25 -6.59
C ASN A 38 -1.36 20.47 -6.38
N ALA A 39 -0.53 19.64 -7.01
CA ALA A 39 0.93 19.70 -6.87
C ALA A 39 1.56 21.00 -7.41
N TYR A 40 0.92 21.71 -8.34
CA TYR A 40 1.44 22.98 -8.87
C TYR A 40 1.26 24.14 -7.89
N THR A 41 0.17 24.10 -7.11
CA THR A 41 -0.17 25.15 -6.13
C THR A 41 0.13 24.74 -4.69
N GLU A 42 0.52 23.48 -4.50
CA GLU A 42 0.72 22.82 -3.21
C GLU A 42 -0.49 22.91 -2.25
N LYS A 43 -1.71 23.04 -2.79
CA LYS A 43 -2.94 23.24 -2.03
C LYS A 43 -3.93 22.10 -2.22
N CYS A 44 -4.63 21.78 -1.13
CA CYS A 44 -5.79 20.91 -1.17
C CYS A 44 -7.04 21.71 -1.55
N SER A 45 -7.96 21.07 -2.27
CA SER A 45 -9.25 21.69 -2.58
C SER A 45 -10.09 21.85 -1.30
N GLY A 46 -10.62 23.06 -1.08
CA GLY A 46 -11.59 23.32 -0.02
C GLY A 46 -13.02 22.90 -0.37
N GLU A 47 -13.29 22.53 -1.62
CA GLU A 47 -14.63 22.17 -2.08
C GLU A 47 -14.90 20.68 -1.88
N TYR A 48 -15.83 20.34 -0.99
CA TYR A 48 -16.18 18.95 -0.68
C TYR A 48 -16.61 18.13 -1.92
N ILE A 49 -17.20 18.78 -2.93
CA ILE A 49 -17.62 18.12 -4.18
C ILE A 49 -16.43 17.54 -4.96
N LYS A 50 -15.23 18.07 -4.71
CA LYS A 50 -14.00 17.65 -5.38
C LYS A 50 -13.29 16.54 -4.60
N TYR A 51 -13.86 16.04 -3.50
CA TYR A 51 -13.24 14.97 -2.71
C TYR A 51 -13.41 13.65 -3.45
N PHE A 52 -12.45 12.76 -3.27
CA PHE A 52 -12.47 11.41 -3.82
C PHE A 52 -12.21 10.39 -2.71
N THR A 53 -12.58 9.13 -2.94
CA THR A 53 -12.38 8.06 -1.96
C THR A 53 -11.02 7.39 -2.22
N ASN A 54 -10.09 7.48 -1.28
CA ASN A 54 -8.70 7.08 -1.47
C ASN A 54 -8.43 5.58 -1.23
N CYS A 55 -9.26 4.68 -1.78
CA CYS A 55 -9.19 3.24 -1.51
C CYS A 55 -7.84 2.62 -1.90
N CYS A 56 -7.36 2.89 -3.12
CA CYS A 56 -6.13 2.29 -3.62
C CYS A 56 -4.90 2.85 -2.91
N GLU A 57 -4.88 4.16 -2.66
CA GLU A 57 -3.81 4.85 -1.93
C GLU A 57 -3.67 4.27 -0.53
N THR A 58 -4.80 4.03 0.13
CA THR A 58 -4.86 3.47 1.48
C THR A 58 -4.39 2.02 1.50
N ALA A 59 -4.80 1.20 0.52
CA ALA A 59 -4.29 -0.16 0.38
C ALA A 59 -2.77 -0.19 0.17
N VAL A 60 -2.24 0.72 -0.66
CA VAL A 60 -0.79 0.86 -0.88
C VAL A 60 -0.10 1.39 0.38
N LEU A 61 -0.70 2.30 1.15
CA LEU A 61 -0.16 2.71 2.45
C LEU A 61 -0.03 1.51 3.39
N GLY A 62 -1.07 0.67 3.47
CA GLY A 62 -1.04 -0.57 4.24
C GLY A 62 0.12 -1.50 3.83
N LEU A 63 0.34 -1.67 2.53
CA LEU A 63 1.46 -2.44 1.98
C LEU A 63 2.81 -1.81 2.38
N MET A 64 2.94 -0.51 2.22
CA MET A 64 4.19 0.21 2.50
C MET A 64 4.52 0.19 3.99
N CYS A 65 3.55 0.41 4.88
CA CYS A 65 3.73 0.27 6.33
C CYS A 65 4.23 -1.13 6.70
N CYS A 66 3.70 -2.17 6.07
CA CYS A 66 4.25 -3.52 6.21
C CYS A 66 5.75 -3.54 5.83
N MET A 67 6.07 -3.13 4.61
CA MET A 67 7.44 -3.25 4.07
C MET A 67 8.47 -2.40 4.83
N MET A 68 8.08 -1.22 5.32
CA MET A 68 8.99 -0.29 6.01
C MET A 68 9.17 -0.61 7.49
N TYR A 69 8.39 -1.53 8.06
CA TYR A 69 8.42 -1.76 9.51
C TYR A 69 9.68 -2.49 9.97
N ASP A 70 10.36 -1.89 10.95
CA ASP A 70 11.46 -2.50 11.69
C ASP A 70 10.93 -3.06 13.02
N PRO A 71 10.82 -4.39 13.19
CA PRO A 71 10.35 -4.99 14.42
C PRO A 71 11.34 -4.86 15.60
N TYR A 72 12.61 -4.57 15.33
CA TYR A 72 13.61 -4.32 16.36
C TYR A 72 13.49 -2.90 16.91
N LYS A 73 13.40 -1.90 16.03
CA LYS A 73 13.21 -0.49 16.42
C LYS A 73 11.75 -0.15 16.77
N LYS A 74 10.81 -1.01 16.38
CA LYS A 74 9.35 -0.84 16.55
C LYS A 74 8.80 0.39 15.81
N GLU A 75 9.43 0.77 14.72
CA GLU A 75 9.09 1.94 13.90
C GLU A 75 9.28 1.63 12.41
N TYR A 76 8.63 2.39 11.56
CA TYR A 76 8.89 2.39 10.13
C TYR A 76 10.21 3.11 9.83
N THR A 77 10.97 2.56 8.88
CA THR A 77 12.18 3.16 8.35
C THR A 77 12.26 2.94 6.85
N THR A 78 12.98 3.82 6.16
CA THR A 78 13.33 3.67 4.75
C THR A 78 14.84 3.46 4.56
N ASP A 79 15.62 3.32 5.64
CA ASP A 79 17.09 3.25 5.61
C ASP A 79 17.62 2.04 4.82
N HIS A 80 16.83 0.97 4.72
CA HIS A 80 17.14 -0.24 3.98
C HIS A 80 16.91 -0.11 2.46
N LEU A 81 16.18 0.93 2.02
CA LEU A 81 15.96 1.19 0.60
C LEU A 81 17.18 1.89 0.00
N SER A 82 17.60 1.46 -1.19
CA SER A 82 18.84 1.99 -1.80
C SER A 82 18.69 3.42 -2.34
N ASP A 83 17.54 3.76 -2.93
CA ASP A 83 17.30 5.07 -3.58
C ASP A 83 15.79 5.41 -3.66
N PRO A 84 15.05 5.47 -2.54
CA PRO A 84 13.64 5.83 -2.56
C PRO A 84 13.43 7.32 -2.86
N LEU A 85 12.24 7.69 -3.30
CA LEU A 85 11.88 9.09 -3.49
C LEU A 85 11.93 9.88 -2.16
N PRO A 86 12.44 11.13 -2.15
CA PRO A 86 12.52 11.94 -0.94
C PRO A 86 11.18 12.10 -0.20
N GLU A 87 10.08 12.25 -0.93
CA GLU A 87 8.75 12.42 -0.33
C GLU A 87 8.30 11.17 0.45
N LEU A 88 8.76 9.98 0.04
CA LEU A 88 8.51 8.74 0.76
C LEU A 88 9.29 8.70 2.08
N ILE A 89 10.56 9.11 2.05
CA ILE A 89 11.43 9.19 3.22
C ILE A 89 10.82 10.16 4.24
N GLU A 90 10.46 11.38 3.79
CA GLU A 90 9.87 12.41 4.65
C GLU A 90 8.56 11.93 5.29
N PHE A 91 7.71 11.24 4.52
CA PHE A 91 6.46 10.69 5.04
C PHE A 91 6.70 9.66 6.16
N PHE A 92 7.57 8.67 5.92
CA PHE A 92 7.84 7.65 6.94
C PHE A 92 8.67 8.19 8.11
N HIS A 93 9.44 9.26 7.93
CA HIS A 93 10.07 9.97 9.03
C HIS A 93 9.03 10.68 9.91
N MET A 94 8.05 11.34 9.29
CA MET A 94 6.96 12.04 9.99
C MET A 94 6.02 11.08 10.72
N TYR A 95 5.68 9.95 10.09
CA TYR A 95 4.74 8.95 10.62
C TYR A 95 5.44 7.66 11.05
N LYS A 96 6.65 7.75 11.62
CA LYS A 96 7.51 6.59 11.88
C LYS A 96 6.95 5.57 12.88
N VAL A 97 6.06 5.96 13.78
CA VAL A 97 5.51 5.04 14.79
C VAL A 97 4.14 4.53 14.33
N PRO A 98 3.88 3.21 14.36
CA PRO A 98 2.54 2.67 14.11
C PRO A 98 1.50 3.27 15.06
N VAL A 99 0.36 3.66 14.49
CA VAL A 99 -0.78 4.23 15.21
C VAL A 99 -1.98 3.30 15.08
N GLU A 100 -2.90 3.34 16.06
CA GLU A 100 -4.11 2.50 16.05
C GLU A 100 -5.05 2.84 14.87
N SER A 101 -5.02 4.06 14.36
CA SER A 101 -5.83 4.46 13.21
C SER A 101 -5.18 5.60 12.43
N SER A 102 -5.23 5.56 11.10
CA SER A 102 -4.76 6.66 10.26
C SER A 102 -5.62 7.91 10.46
N SER A 103 -4.98 9.04 10.77
CA SER A 103 -5.67 10.33 10.82
C SER A 103 -5.97 10.84 9.41
N MET A 104 -6.97 11.72 9.27
CA MET A 104 -7.25 12.40 8.00
C MET A 104 -6.02 13.17 7.49
N GLU A 105 -5.24 13.77 8.39
CA GLU A 105 -3.99 14.44 8.05
C GLU A 105 -2.95 13.48 7.45
N MET A 106 -2.77 12.30 8.05
CA MET A 106 -1.88 11.26 7.52
C MET A 106 -2.32 10.82 6.12
N LEU A 107 -3.63 10.61 5.90
CA LEU A 107 -4.16 10.22 4.58
C LEU A 107 -3.97 11.31 3.52
N ILE A 108 -4.14 12.59 3.89
CA ILE A 108 -3.89 13.72 3.00
C ILE A 108 -2.39 13.82 2.67
N ASN A 109 -1.52 13.71 3.68
CA ASN A 109 -0.08 13.74 3.46
C ASN A 109 0.39 12.55 2.63
N TRP A 110 -0.18 11.37 2.84
CA TRP A 110 0.07 10.22 1.99
C TRP A 110 -0.39 10.46 0.56
N ASN A 111 -1.55 11.09 0.36
CA ASN A 111 -2.02 11.40 -0.98
C ASN A 111 -1.05 12.32 -1.74
N LYS A 112 -0.38 13.27 -1.06
CA LYS A 112 0.67 14.09 -1.68
C LYS A 112 1.83 13.25 -2.20
N VAL A 113 2.25 12.22 -1.44
CA VAL A 113 3.33 11.30 -1.82
C VAL A 113 2.97 10.51 -3.08
N VAL A 114 1.73 10.00 -3.16
CA VAL A 114 1.32 9.10 -4.25
C VAL A 114 0.69 9.81 -5.45
N SER A 115 0.43 11.11 -5.38
CA SER A 115 -0.13 11.88 -6.48
C SER A 115 0.89 12.18 -7.58
N ASN A 116 0.41 12.42 -8.80
CA ASN A 116 1.21 12.89 -9.95
C ASN A 116 2.36 11.98 -10.41
N LYS A 117 2.32 10.66 -10.15
CA LYS A 117 3.33 9.69 -10.61
C LYS A 117 3.04 9.11 -12.01
N HIS A 118 2.34 9.85 -12.86
CA HIS A 118 1.94 9.42 -14.22
C HIS A 118 3.13 9.06 -15.11
N LYS A 119 4.27 9.77 -14.98
CA LYS A 119 5.50 9.48 -15.74
C LYS A 119 6.07 8.09 -15.45
N SER A 120 5.72 7.49 -14.31
CA SER A 120 6.14 6.15 -13.94
C SER A 120 5.20 5.06 -14.44
N GLY A 121 4.17 5.41 -15.23
CA GLY A 121 3.18 4.48 -15.74
C GLY A 121 1.99 4.24 -14.81
N VAL A 122 1.89 4.96 -13.69
CA VAL A 122 0.74 4.90 -12.78
C VAL A 122 -0.48 5.55 -13.42
N MET A 123 -1.61 4.85 -13.37
CA MET A 123 -2.90 5.30 -13.86
C MET A 123 -3.73 5.94 -12.75
N TYR A 124 -4.43 7.02 -13.08
CA TYR A 124 -5.27 7.78 -12.17
C TYR A 124 -6.65 8.03 -12.78
N LEU A 125 -7.68 8.06 -11.93
CA LEU A 125 -9.07 8.32 -12.31
C LEU A 125 -9.42 9.81 -12.32
N SER A 126 -8.80 10.59 -11.42
CA SER A 126 -9.13 12.00 -11.24
C SER A 126 -7.89 12.85 -11.06
N GLU A 127 -7.57 13.70 -12.04
CA GLU A 127 -6.58 14.79 -11.96
C GLU A 127 -5.27 14.38 -11.24
N ASN A 128 -4.78 13.17 -11.52
CA ASN A 128 -3.59 12.57 -10.93
C ASN A 128 -3.57 12.42 -9.39
N ASN A 129 -4.74 12.40 -8.76
CA ASN A 129 -4.90 12.26 -7.31
C ASN A 129 -5.42 10.88 -6.91
N GLU A 130 -6.46 10.40 -7.61
CA GLU A 130 -7.10 9.12 -7.34
C GLU A 130 -6.44 8.02 -8.16
N VAL A 131 -5.62 7.19 -7.53
CA VAL A 131 -4.94 6.06 -8.14
C VAL A 131 -5.97 5.01 -8.54
N ALA A 132 -5.95 4.60 -9.80
CA ALA A 132 -6.86 3.57 -10.29
C ALA A 132 -6.56 2.22 -9.62
N THR A 133 -7.56 1.59 -9.00
CA THR A 133 -7.37 0.34 -8.25
C THR A 133 -6.94 -0.82 -9.15
N GLY A 134 -5.97 -1.61 -8.69
CA GLY A 134 -5.54 -2.86 -9.32
C GLY A 134 -4.11 -3.21 -8.94
N LEU A 135 -3.77 -4.50 -8.87
CA LEU A 135 -2.46 -4.96 -8.45
C LEU A 135 -1.33 -4.46 -9.35
N ILE A 136 -1.52 -4.48 -10.68
CA ILE A 136 -0.47 -4.04 -11.61
C ILE A 136 -0.24 -2.55 -11.44
N ASN A 137 -1.30 -1.74 -11.33
CA ASN A 137 -1.17 -0.31 -11.08
C ASN A 137 -0.56 0.01 -9.71
N ALA A 138 -0.91 -0.74 -8.66
CA ALA A 138 -0.32 -0.61 -7.33
C ALA A 138 1.19 -0.91 -7.36
N LEU A 139 1.63 -1.93 -8.12
CA LEU A 139 3.06 -2.25 -8.30
C LEU A 139 3.81 -1.15 -9.07
N TYR A 140 3.18 -0.55 -10.09
CA TYR A 140 3.74 0.64 -10.73
C TYR A 140 3.97 1.77 -9.72
N LEU A 141 3.01 2.03 -8.84
CA LEU A 141 3.13 3.06 -7.81
C LEU A 141 4.22 2.70 -6.79
N ILE A 142 4.22 1.49 -6.25
CA ILE A 142 5.21 1.04 -5.26
C ILE A 142 6.63 1.16 -5.83
N THR A 143 6.85 0.65 -7.04
CA THR A 143 8.17 0.74 -7.69
C THR A 143 8.54 2.18 -8.05
N ALA A 144 7.57 3.04 -8.37
CA ALA A 144 7.82 4.48 -8.60
C ALA A 144 8.35 5.18 -7.35
N LEU A 145 7.83 4.81 -6.17
CA LEU A 145 8.19 5.45 -4.90
C LEU A 145 9.49 4.89 -4.31
N THR A 146 9.71 3.58 -4.43
CA THR A 146 10.80 2.87 -3.72
C THR A 146 12.04 2.64 -4.57
N MET A 147 11.86 2.54 -5.89
CA MET A 147 12.90 2.20 -6.85
C MET A 147 12.67 2.99 -8.15
N PRO A 148 12.71 4.33 -8.11
CA PRO A 148 12.33 5.20 -9.24
C PRO A 148 13.05 4.82 -10.55
N ASN A 149 14.30 4.39 -10.44
CA ASN A 149 15.17 4.00 -11.55
C ASN A 149 15.06 2.51 -11.98
N ALA A 150 14.22 1.70 -11.33
CA ALA A 150 14.06 0.29 -11.69
C ALA A 150 13.41 0.11 -13.07
N ASP A 151 13.82 -0.96 -13.76
CA ASP A 151 13.16 -1.41 -14.97
C ASP A 151 11.72 -1.86 -14.67
N ARG A 152 10.78 -1.41 -15.49
CA ARG A 152 9.35 -1.74 -15.40
C ARG A 152 8.86 -2.45 -16.66
N SER A 153 9.76 -3.04 -17.45
CA SER A 153 9.44 -3.82 -18.65
C SER A 153 8.46 -4.96 -18.35
N THR A 154 8.67 -5.71 -17.27
CA THR A 154 7.77 -6.80 -16.85
C THR A 154 6.36 -6.28 -16.52
N LEU A 155 6.24 -5.18 -15.79
CA LEU A 155 4.93 -4.55 -15.51
C LEU A 155 4.25 -4.08 -16.81
N THR A 156 5.03 -3.59 -17.76
CA THR A 156 4.55 -3.14 -19.07
C THR A 156 4.05 -4.33 -19.89
N GLU A 157 4.76 -5.46 -19.86
CA GLU A 157 4.33 -6.70 -20.49
C GLU A 157 3.03 -7.22 -19.87
N PHE A 158 2.92 -7.23 -18.53
CA PHE A 158 1.70 -7.64 -17.84
C PHE A 158 0.50 -6.76 -18.23
N ARG A 159 0.68 -5.43 -18.25
CA ARG A 159 -0.34 -4.50 -18.72
C ARG A 159 -0.76 -4.78 -20.16
N ASN A 160 0.19 -4.94 -21.08
CA ASN A 160 -0.10 -5.25 -22.48
C ASN A 160 -0.89 -6.56 -22.63
N LYS A 161 -0.56 -7.61 -21.87
CA LYS A 161 -1.33 -8.87 -21.87
C LYS A 161 -2.77 -8.64 -21.41
N LEU A 162 -2.98 -7.83 -20.37
CA LEU A 162 -4.32 -7.50 -19.87
C LEU A 162 -5.12 -6.69 -20.90
N ASP A 163 -4.49 -5.71 -21.55
CA ASP A 163 -5.09 -4.84 -22.57
C ASP A 163 -5.51 -5.64 -23.82
N MET A 164 -4.70 -6.63 -24.22
CA MET A 164 -5.03 -7.57 -25.31
C MET A 164 -6.15 -8.57 -24.96
N GLY A 165 -6.68 -8.52 -23.73
CA GLY A 165 -7.77 -9.41 -23.31
C GLY A 165 -7.32 -10.83 -23.00
N HIS A 166 -6.02 -11.07 -22.76
CA HIS A 166 -5.56 -12.39 -22.34
C HIS A 166 -6.23 -12.79 -21.02
N GLY A 167 -6.67 -14.05 -20.94
CA GLY A 167 -7.25 -14.62 -19.73
C GLY A 167 -6.20 -14.78 -18.62
N MET A 168 -6.68 -14.90 -17.38
CA MET A 168 -5.84 -15.20 -16.21
C MET A 168 -5.49 -16.69 -16.17
N THR A 169 -4.59 -17.14 -17.06
CA THR A 169 -4.08 -18.51 -17.03
C THR A 169 -3.23 -18.76 -15.78
N ALA A 170 -3.08 -20.02 -15.36
CA ALA A 170 -2.24 -20.38 -14.22
C ALA A 170 -0.80 -19.87 -14.37
N GLU A 171 -0.25 -19.95 -15.58
CA GLU A 171 1.08 -19.43 -15.88
C GLU A 171 1.17 -17.92 -15.67
N PHE A 172 0.20 -17.16 -16.19
CA PHE A 172 0.20 -15.70 -16.04
C PHE A 172 0.02 -15.28 -14.57
N MET A 173 -0.88 -15.96 -13.84
CA MET A 173 -1.06 -15.74 -12.40
C MET A 173 0.22 -16.03 -11.60
N ASN A 174 0.96 -17.08 -11.97
CA ASN A 174 2.24 -17.42 -11.35
C ASN A 174 3.32 -16.37 -11.65
N GLN A 175 3.38 -15.84 -12.87
CA GLN A 175 4.29 -14.75 -13.23
C GLN A 175 4.00 -13.49 -12.41
N ILE A 176 2.73 -13.08 -12.30
CA ILE A 176 2.31 -11.92 -11.49
C ILE A 176 2.66 -12.15 -10.02
N THR A 177 2.37 -13.34 -9.48
CA THR A 177 2.68 -13.69 -8.09
C THR A 177 4.19 -13.62 -7.82
N ALA A 178 5.02 -14.27 -8.64
CA ALA A 178 6.47 -14.27 -8.48
C ALA A 178 7.06 -12.86 -8.56
N TYR A 179 6.59 -12.04 -9.51
CA TYR A 179 7.03 -10.65 -9.63
C TYR A 179 6.62 -9.81 -8.42
N THR A 180 5.37 -9.94 -7.97
CA THR A 180 4.85 -9.24 -6.78
C THR A 180 5.67 -9.59 -5.54
N GLU A 181 5.94 -10.89 -5.33
CA GLU A 181 6.80 -11.35 -4.23
C GLU A 181 8.20 -10.76 -4.32
N SER A 182 8.80 -10.78 -5.51
CA SER A 182 10.14 -10.24 -5.72
C SER A 182 10.20 -8.75 -5.39
N VAL A 183 9.26 -7.95 -5.90
CA VAL A 183 9.20 -6.50 -5.62
C VAL A 183 9.04 -6.25 -4.13
N LEU A 184 8.05 -6.86 -3.48
CA LEU A 184 7.75 -6.60 -2.08
C LEU A 184 8.86 -7.09 -1.14
N LYS A 185 9.47 -8.26 -1.40
CA LYS A 185 10.62 -8.75 -0.62
C LYS A 185 11.84 -7.85 -0.79
N THR A 186 12.08 -7.33 -2.00
CA THR A 186 13.22 -6.42 -2.27
C THR A 186 13.15 -5.14 -1.44
N ILE A 187 11.95 -4.61 -1.23
CA ILE A 187 11.74 -3.35 -0.49
C ILE A 187 11.40 -3.57 0.99
N SER A 188 11.34 -4.81 1.46
CA SER A 188 10.97 -5.11 2.84
C SER A 188 12.18 -5.01 3.76
N ASN A 189 12.00 -4.33 4.89
CA ASN A 189 12.98 -4.33 5.97
C ASN A 189 12.99 -5.67 6.73
N ASN A 190 11.89 -6.44 6.68
CA ASN A 190 11.81 -7.75 7.30
C ASN A 190 12.16 -8.86 6.28
N PRO A 191 13.28 -9.58 6.45
CA PRO A 191 13.63 -10.68 5.53
C PRO A 191 12.65 -11.86 5.63
N ASN A 192 11.91 -12.00 6.73
CA ASN A 192 10.97 -13.09 6.98
C ASN A 192 9.53 -12.67 6.60
N LEU A 193 9.36 -12.36 5.32
CA LEU A 193 8.10 -11.94 4.73
C LEU A 193 7.56 -13.02 3.77
N TYR A 194 6.34 -13.49 4.03
CA TYR A 194 5.64 -14.41 3.13
C TYR A 194 4.42 -13.72 2.54
N ILE A 195 4.27 -13.79 1.22
CA ILE A 195 3.17 -13.16 0.50
C ILE A 195 2.36 -14.27 -0.17
N ARG A 196 1.04 -14.18 -0.09
CA ARG A 196 0.12 -15.02 -0.85
C ARG A 196 -0.90 -14.13 -1.53
N ILE A 197 -1.24 -14.47 -2.76
CA ILE A 197 -2.25 -13.75 -3.54
C ILE A 197 -3.40 -14.72 -3.81
N HIS A 198 -4.60 -14.31 -3.43
CA HIS A 198 -5.83 -15.07 -3.64
C HIS A 198 -6.79 -14.28 -4.54
N ASP A 199 -7.76 -15.00 -5.12
CA ASP A 199 -8.88 -14.44 -5.87
C ASP A 199 -8.42 -13.47 -6.98
N MET A 200 -7.41 -13.90 -7.74
CA MET A 200 -6.82 -13.10 -8.81
C MET A 200 -7.74 -13.09 -10.03
N HIS A 201 -8.31 -11.94 -10.34
CA HIS A 201 -9.26 -11.78 -11.44
C HIS A 201 -8.87 -10.59 -12.33
N ARG A 202 -8.91 -10.79 -13.65
CA ARG A 202 -8.87 -9.70 -14.62
C ARG A 202 -10.25 -9.04 -14.65
N LEU A 203 -10.35 -7.82 -14.13
CA LEU A 203 -11.59 -7.04 -14.12
C LEU A 203 -11.31 -5.64 -14.67
N CYS A 204 -12.35 -5.01 -15.22
CA CYS A 204 -12.26 -3.60 -15.61
C CYS A 204 -12.33 -2.71 -14.38
N ARG A 205 -11.42 -1.75 -14.30
CA ARG A 205 -11.45 -0.65 -13.35
C ARG A 205 -12.61 0.30 -13.66
N SER A 206 -12.81 1.30 -12.81
CA SER A 206 -13.82 2.35 -12.98
C SER A 206 -13.61 3.22 -14.23
N ASP A 207 -12.39 3.29 -14.78
CA ASP A 207 -12.09 3.92 -16.08
C ASP A 207 -12.32 3.00 -17.29
N GLY A 208 -12.81 1.78 -17.06
CA GLY A 208 -13.05 0.77 -18.09
C GLY A 208 -11.81 -0.03 -18.53
N GLN A 209 -10.62 0.35 -18.08
CA GLN A 209 -9.37 -0.35 -18.43
C GLN A 209 -9.19 -1.61 -17.57
N PRO A 210 -8.61 -2.69 -18.10
CA PRO A 210 -8.41 -3.92 -17.34
C PRO A 210 -7.25 -3.78 -16.34
N ASP A 211 -7.40 -4.40 -15.18
CA ASP A 211 -6.33 -4.63 -14.20
C ASP A 211 -6.61 -5.93 -13.42
N VAL A 212 -5.75 -6.25 -12.46
CA VAL A 212 -5.84 -7.45 -11.64
C VAL A 212 -6.40 -7.10 -10.27
N MET A 213 -7.59 -7.60 -9.96
CA MET A 213 -8.18 -7.53 -8.63
C MET A 213 -7.79 -8.77 -7.85
N CYS A 214 -7.46 -8.62 -6.56
CA CYS A 214 -7.02 -9.73 -5.72
C CYS A 214 -7.00 -9.36 -4.23
N SER A 215 -6.80 -10.39 -3.42
CA SER A 215 -6.52 -10.27 -1.98
C SER A 215 -5.07 -10.65 -1.71
N LEU A 216 -4.30 -9.72 -1.13
CA LEU A 216 -2.90 -9.93 -0.75
C LEU A 216 -2.82 -10.27 0.74
N TYR A 217 -2.35 -11.46 1.06
CA TYR A 217 -2.09 -11.91 2.42
C TYR A 217 -0.61 -11.83 2.71
N ILE A 218 -0.24 -10.93 3.61
CA ILE A 218 1.14 -10.66 3.97
C ILE A 218 1.38 -11.17 5.37
N THR A 219 2.24 -12.17 5.46
CA THR A 219 2.57 -12.82 6.71
C THR A 219 3.94 -12.37 7.19
N TYR A 220 3.95 -11.70 8.35
CA TYR A 220 5.14 -11.29 9.06
C TYR A 220 5.51 -12.33 10.08
N GLU A 221 6.79 -12.73 10.09
CA GLU A 221 7.34 -13.58 11.13
C GLU A 221 8.55 -12.92 11.80
N TYR A 222 8.52 -12.79 13.12
CA TYR A 222 9.64 -12.28 13.92
C TYR A 222 9.59 -12.89 15.33
N ASN A 223 10.72 -13.39 15.83
CA ASN A 223 10.82 -14.06 17.13
C ASN A 223 9.74 -15.14 17.37
N SER A 224 9.47 -15.98 16.36
CA SER A 224 8.43 -17.04 16.39
C SER A 224 6.98 -16.55 16.51
N ILE A 225 6.74 -15.24 16.45
CA ILE A 225 5.40 -14.67 16.31
C ILE A 225 5.12 -14.52 14.83
N ARG A 226 3.98 -15.05 14.40
CA ARG A 226 3.48 -14.93 13.03
C ARG A 226 2.15 -14.19 13.03
N THR A 227 2.04 -13.15 12.21
CA THR A 227 0.76 -12.49 11.91
C THR A 227 0.53 -12.45 10.42
N THR A 228 -0.72 -12.39 10.00
CA THR A 228 -1.10 -12.20 8.61
C THR A 228 -2.04 -11.02 8.47
N VAL A 229 -1.71 -10.10 7.57
CA VAL A 229 -2.52 -8.96 7.21
C VAL A 229 -3.10 -9.21 5.82
N CYS A 230 -4.38 -8.89 5.60
CA CYS A 230 -5.04 -9.00 4.30
C CYS A 230 -5.27 -7.60 3.73
N ILE A 231 -4.81 -7.35 2.51
CA ILE A 231 -5.01 -6.10 1.78
C ILE A 231 -5.80 -6.41 0.52
N LEU A 232 -6.94 -5.74 0.39
CA LEU A 232 -7.89 -5.93 -0.70
C LEU A 232 -7.63 -4.91 -1.81
N LEU A 233 -7.46 -5.39 -3.04
CA LEU A 233 -7.40 -4.57 -4.25
C LEU A 233 -8.59 -4.93 -5.13
N TYR A 234 -9.75 -4.33 -4.87
CA TYR A 234 -10.98 -4.55 -5.62
C TYR A 234 -11.62 -3.23 -6.06
N THR A 235 -12.33 -3.27 -7.17
CA THR A 235 -13.16 -2.17 -7.66
C THR A 235 -14.45 -2.07 -6.85
N GLY A 236 -14.77 -0.89 -6.33
CA GLY A 236 -16.00 -0.61 -5.62
C GLY A 236 -15.75 -0.21 -4.17
N HIS A 237 -16.33 0.91 -3.76
CA HIS A 237 -16.39 1.29 -2.35
C HIS A 237 -17.24 0.23 -1.64
N SER A 238 -16.62 -0.55 -0.74
CA SER A 238 -17.33 -1.49 0.14
C SER A 238 -17.95 -0.73 1.29
#